data_AF-A0A662RAR7-F1
#
_entry.id   AF-A0A662RAR7-F1
#
_cell.length_a   1.000
_cell.length_b   1.000
_cell.length_c   1.000
_cell.angle_alpha   90.00
_cell.angle_beta   90.00
_cell.angle_gamma   90.00
#
_symmetry.space_group_name_H-M   'P 1'
#
loop_
_entity.id
_entity.type
_entity.pdbx_description
1 polymer ?
#
loop_
_entity_poly.entity_id
_entity_poly.type
_entity_poly.pdbx_seq_one_letter_code
_entity_poly.pdbx_strand_id
1 'polypeptide(L)' 'MSRPLMLEQDPVERVKNFDEVALGYTREQAVEEARRCLQCKKPQCIRGCPV' A
#
# COMPACT_ATOMS: atom_id res chain seq x y z
N MET A 1 15.19 5.49 -1.69
CA MET A 1 13.95 5.79 -0.94
C MET A 1 13.12 4.52 -0.82
N SER A 2 13.07 3.93 0.37
CA SER A 2 12.31 2.72 0.72
C SER A 2 10.83 3.02 0.91
N ARG A 3 9.93 2.12 0.52
CA ARG A 3 8.47 2.27 0.75
C ARG A 3 8.16 2.08 2.25
N PRO A 4 7.18 2.80 2.83
CA PRO A 4 6.72 2.53 4.19
C PRO A 4 6.23 1.09 4.31
N LEU A 5 6.55 0.45 5.44
CA LEU A 5 6.08 -0.90 5.74
C LEU A 5 4.56 -0.85 5.97
N MET A 6 3.83 -1.69 5.24
CA MET A 6 2.40 -1.90 5.46
C MET A 6 2.23 -2.92 6.58
N LEU A 7 1.28 -2.70 7.48
CA LEU A 7 1.01 -3.65 8.56
C LEU A 7 0.35 -4.89 7.99
N GLU A 8 0.80 -6.05 8.45
CA GLU A 8 0.21 -7.34 8.11
C GLU A 8 0.00 -8.18 9.38
N GLN A 9 -0.97 -9.10 9.33
CA GLN A 9 -1.15 -10.08 10.40
C GLN A 9 0.05 -11.03 10.50
N ASP A 10 0.34 -11.46 11.74
CA ASP A 10 1.36 -12.46 12.02
C ASP A 10 1.08 -13.76 11.24
N PRO A 11 2.07 -14.33 10.53
CA PRO A 11 1.93 -15.56 9.79
C PRO A 11 1.31 -16.70 10.60
N VAL A 12 1.66 -16.86 11.89
CA VAL A 12 1.19 -17.97 12.74
C VAL A 12 -0.29 -17.84 13.06
N GLU A 13 -0.79 -16.62 13.18
CA GLU A 13 -2.19 -16.34 13.52
C GLU A 13 -3.07 -16.35 12.26
N ARG A 14 -2.61 -15.77 11.15
CA ARG A 14 -3.38 -15.71 9.89
C ARG A 14 -3.60 -17.08 9.22
N VAL A 15 -2.86 -18.14 9.58
CA VAL A 15 -3.17 -19.50 9.08
C VAL A 15 -4.45 -20.07 9.68
N LYS A 16 -4.90 -19.52 10.81
CA LYS A 16 -5.98 -20.08 11.63
C LYS A 16 -7.31 -19.34 11.45
N ASN A 17 -7.33 -18.26 10.69
CA ASN A 17 -8.52 -17.40 10.51
C ASN A 17 -8.68 -16.98 9.04
N PHE A 18 -9.77 -16.27 8.75
CA PHE A 18 -10.08 -15.69 7.43
C PHE A 18 -10.12 -14.16 7.49
N ASP A 19 -9.51 -13.58 8.51
CA ASP A 19 -9.46 -12.13 8.69
C ASP A 19 -8.46 -11.52 7.69
N GLU A 20 -8.59 -10.22 7.43
CA GLU A 20 -7.78 -9.53 6.43
C GLU A 20 -6.29 -9.53 6.81
N VAL A 21 -5.43 -10.08 5.93
CA VAL A 21 -4.00 -10.18 6.18
C VAL A 21 -3.31 -8.82 6.07
N ALA A 22 -3.64 -8.04 5.04
CA ALA A 22 -3.06 -6.74 4.78
C ALA A 22 -3.86 -5.65 5.51
N LEU A 23 -3.39 -5.25 6.69
CA LEU A 23 -4.09 -4.29 7.56
C LEU A 23 -4.00 -2.84 7.05
N GLY A 24 -3.29 -2.62 5.95
CA GLY A 24 -3.15 -1.33 5.30
C GLY A 24 -2.16 -0.40 5.99
N TYR A 25 -2.21 0.86 5.59
CA TYR A 25 -1.39 1.94 6.14
C TYR A 25 -2.14 2.72 7.20
N THR A 26 -1.41 3.20 8.22
CA THR A 26 -1.96 4.28 9.06
C THR A 26 -2.12 5.54 8.21
N ARG A 27 -2.90 6.51 8.72
CA ARG A 27 -3.09 7.79 8.04
C ARG A 27 -1.77 8.49 7.73
N GLU A 28 -0.83 8.47 8.67
CA GLU A 28 0.47 9.11 8.55
C GLU A 28 1.31 8.43 7.47
N GLN A 29 1.36 7.10 7.47
CA GLN A 29 2.08 6.30 6.47
C GLN A 29 1.46 6.48 5.07
N ALA A 30 0.13 6.53 4.97
CA ALA A 30 -0.57 6.76 3.71
C ALA A 30 -0.23 8.14 3.12
N VAL A 31 -0.18 9.18 3.95
CA VAL A 31 0.25 10.53 3.54
C VAL A 31 1.72 10.53 3.10
N GLU A 32 2.60 9.81 3.82
CA GLU A 32 4.01 9.68 3.44
C GLU A 32 4.18 9.00 2.08
N GLU A 33 3.49 7.88 1.83
CA GLU A 33 3.55 7.19 0.55
C GLU A 33 2.97 8.04 -0.59
N ALA A 34 1.85 8.75 -0.35
CA ALA A 34 1.23 9.62 -1.34
C ALA A 34 2.16 10.76 -1.80
N ARG A 35 2.99 11.30 -0.90
CA ARG A 35 3.97 12.35 -1.21
C ARG A 35 5.08 11.90 -2.16
N ARG A 36 5.29 10.58 -2.32
CA ARG A 36 6.27 10.05 -3.29
C ARG A 36 5.78 10.13 -4.73
N CYS A 37 4.50 10.37 -4.95
CA CYS A 37 3.98 10.57 -6.29
C CYS A 37 4.64 11.81 -6.92
N LEU A 38 5.37 11.61 -8.02
CA LEU A 38 6.11 12.67 -8.71
C LEU A 38 5.21 13.65 -9.47
N GLN A 39 3.89 13.44 -9.47
CA GLN A 39 2.92 14.23 -10.26
C GLN A 39 3.36 14.31 -11.73
N CYS A 40 3.65 13.14 -12.32
CA CYS A 40 4.20 13.02 -13.66
C CYS A 40 3.34 13.75 -14.71
N LYS A 41 3.95 14.64 -15.51
CA LYS A 41 3.27 15.34 -16.62
C LYS A 41 2.58 14.38 -17.62
N LYS A 42 3.19 13.22 -17.87
CA LYS A 42 2.62 12.13 -18.68
C LYS A 42 2.51 10.87 -17.80
N PRO A 43 1.41 10.70 -17.04
CA PRO A 43 1.29 9.62 -16.08
C PRO A 43 1.16 8.26 -16.78
N GLN A 44 2.12 7.36 -16.51
CA GLN A 44 2.11 5.99 -17.05
C GLN A 44 1.22 5.07 -16.22
N CYS A 45 1.09 5.33 -14.93
CA CYS A 45 0.21 4.58 -14.02
C CYS A 45 -1.25 4.58 -14.50
N ILE A 46 -1.75 5.70 -15.02
CA ILE A 46 -3.13 5.82 -15.54
C ILE A 46 -3.31 4.95 -16.80
N ARG A 47 -2.35 4.98 -17.72
CA ARG A 47 -2.40 4.15 -18.95
C ARG A 47 -2.38 2.64 -18.68
N GLY A 48 -1.83 2.23 -17.54
CA GLY A 48 -1.83 0.82 -17.11
C GLY A 48 -3.10 0.40 -16.38
N CYS A 49 -3.98 1.34 -16.01
CA CYS A 49 -5.25 1.04 -15.37
C CYS A 49 -6.26 0.60 -16.44
N PRO A 50 -6.88 -0.59 -16.33
CA PRO A 50 -7.74 -1.14 -17.39
C PRO A 50 -9.16 -0.55 -17.44
N VAL A 51 -9.49 0.40 -16.58
CA VAL A 51 -10.82 1.02 -16.44
C VAL A 51 -10.81 2.48 -16.84
#